data_AF-A0A2Z3GE84-F1
#
_entry.id   AF-A0A2Z3GE84-F1
#
_cell.length_a   1.000
_cell.length_b   1.000
_cell.length_c   1.000
_cell.angle_alpha   90.00
_cell.angle_beta   90.00
_cell.angle_gamma   90.00
#
_symmetry.space_group_name_H-M   'P 1'
#
loop_
_entity.id
_entity.type
_entity.pdbx_description
1 polymer ?
#
loop_
_entity_poly.entity_id
_entity_poly.type
_entity_poly.pdbx_seq_one_letter_code
_entity_poly.pdbx_strand_id
1 'polypeptide(L)'
;MGQQTAQTLRNHAYLTTRGIFTRSLLDAALATFGSDRILFSADYPYVPNAPSRAFLNGLQIAPADSDKLAYGDADMMLKLV
;
A
#
# COMPACT_ATOMS: atom_id res chain seq x y z
N MET A 1 -5.05 -2.00 30.46
CA MET A 1 -6.17 -1.78 29.51
C MET A 1 -5.63 -2.04 28.11
N GLY A 2 -6.21 -2.99 27.37
CA GLY A 2 -5.77 -3.30 26.00
C GLY A 2 -6.12 -2.17 25.03
N GLN A 3 -5.37 -2.04 23.94
CA GLN A 3 -5.71 -1.09 22.87
C GLN A 3 -7.01 -1.51 22.17
N GLN A 4 -7.77 -0.53 21.66
CA GLN A 4 -8.92 -0.80 20.80
C GLN A 4 -8.47 -1.51 19.51
N THR A 5 -9.28 -2.45 19.01
CA THR A 5 -8.96 -3.27 17.83
C THR A 5 -8.50 -2.46 16.63
N ALA A 6 -9.17 -1.33 16.33
CA ALA A 6 -8.78 -0.46 15.23
C ALA A 6 -7.37 0.12 15.39
N GLN A 7 -6.99 0.49 16.61
CA GLN A 7 -5.66 1.00 16.88
C GLN A 7 -4.61 -0.10 16.77
N THR A 8 -4.92 -1.32 17.24
CA THR A 8 -4.04 -2.48 17.07
C THR A 8 -3.76 -2.74 15.58
N LEU A 9 -4.78 -2.68 14.71
CA LEU A 9 -4.58 -2.86 13.27
C LEU A 9 -3.69 -1.79 12.66
N ARG A 10 -3.90 -0.51 12.98
CA ARG A 10 -3.06 0.60 12.48
C ARG A 10 -1.60 0.52 12.96
N ASN A 11 -1.37 -0.10 14.12
CA ASN A 11 -0.03 -0.20 14.70
C ASN A 11 0.73 -1.46 14.27
N HIS A 12 0.01 -2.55 13.95
CA HIS A 12 0.61 -3.88 13.82
C HIS A 12 0.31 -4.59 12.50
N ALA A 13 -0.47 -4.00 11.60
CA ALA A 13 -0.77 -4.56 10.29
C ALA A 13 -0.37 -3.62 9.15
N TYR A 14 0.00 -4.21 8.02
CA TYR A 14 0.12 -3.54 6.73
C TYR A 14 -1.04 -3.98 5.84
N LEU A 15 -1.55 -3.05 5.04
CA LEU A 15 -2.49 -3.33 3.96
C LEU A 15 -1.75 -3.37 2.62
N THR A 16 -2.20 -4.23 1.71
CA THR A 16 -1.69 -4.26 0.33
C THR A 16 -2.80 -4.03 -0.68
N THR A 17 -2.47 -3.55 -1.87
CA THR A 17 -3.43 -3.32 -2.97
C THR A 17 -4.00 -4.61 -3.58
N ARG A 18 -3.37 -5.77 -3.35
CA ARG A 18 -3.83 -7.13 -3.73
C ARG A 18 -4.47 -7.27 -5.12
N GLY A 19 -3.85 -6.76 -6.17
CA GLY A 19 -4.43 -6.91 -7.52
C GLY A 19 -5.67 -6.04 -7.78
N ILE A 20 -6.11 -5.24 -6.79
CA ILE A 20 -7.23 -4.31 -6.90
C ILE A 20 -6.68 -2.89 -7.06
N PHE A 21 -6.77 -2.38 -8.28
CA PHE A 21 -6.11 -1.15 -8.69
C PHE A 21 -7.09 -0.01 -8.96
N THR A 22 -7.80 0.43 -7.92
CA THR A 22 -8.72 1.57 -8.00
C THR A 22 -8.28 2.70 -7.09
N ARG A 23 -8.39 3.94 -7.58
CA ARG A 23 -7.98 5.13 -6.84
C ARG A 23 -8.79 5.30 -5.55
N SER A 24 -10.10 5.07 -5.61
CA SER A 24 -10.99 5.22 -4.45
C SER A 24 -10.64 4.30 -3.29
N LEU A 25 -10.22 3.06 -3.56
CA LEU A 25 -9.80 2.13 -2.52
C LEU A 25 -8.44 2.49 -1.91
N LEU A 26 -7.50 2.95 -2.75
CA LEU A 26 -6.23 3.48 -2.25
C LEU A 26 -6.46 4.70 -1.35
N ASP A 27 -7.29 5.66 -1.78
CA ASP A 27 -7.57 6.86 -0.99
C ASP A 27 -8.24 6.51 0.36
N ALA A 28 -9.20 5.58 0.37
CA ALA A 28 -9.84 5.11 1.59
C ALA A 28 -8.85 4.42 2.55
N ALA A 29 -7.94 3.62 2.00
CA ALA A 29 -6.88 2.96 2.76
C ALA A 29 -5.90 3.99 3.37
N LEU A 30 -5.42 4.93 2.57
CA LEU A 30 -4.54 6.01 3.01
C LEU A 30 -5.18 6.84 4.12
N ALA A 31 -6.45 7.23 3.96
CA ALA A 31 -7.18 8.00 4.97
C ALA A 31 -7.39 7.23 6.28
N THR A 32 -7.48 5.89 6.22
CA THR A 32 -7.79 5.05 7.39
C THR A 32 -6.55 4.58 8.16
N PHE A 33 -5.48 4.25 7.43
CA PHE A 33 -4.28 3.61 7.98
C PHE A 33 -3.02 4.48 7.92
N GLY A 34 -3.02 5.55 7.12
CA GLY A 34 -1.83 6.34 6.82
C GLY A 34 -0.93 5.68 5.79
N SER A 35 -0.09 6.46 5.12
CA SER A 35 0.79 5.98 4.04
C SER A 35 1.80 4.95 4.51
N ASP A 36 2.35 5.10 5.73
CA ASP A 36 3.33 4.18 6.33
C ASP A 36 2.83 2.74 6.55
N ARG A 37 1.55 2.47 6.29
CA ARG A 37 0.90 1.17 6.49
C ARG A 37 0.35 0.57 5.21
N ILE A 38 0.60 1.18 4.06
CA ILE A 38 0.13 0.69 2.75
C ILE A 38 1.32 0.26 1.90
N LEU A 39 1.31 -0.99 1.44
CA LEU A 39 2.31 -1.54 0.53
C LEU A 39 1.68 -1.87 -0.84
N PHE A 40 2.45 -1.76 -1.91
CA PHE A 40 1.99 -2.21 -3.22
C PHE A 40 2.10 -3.74 -3.38
N SER A 41 1.09 -4.37 -3.98
CA SER A 41 1.14 -5.78 -4.38
C SER A 41 0.34 -6.02 -5.66
N ALA A 42 0.94 -6.80 -6.57
CA ALA A 42 0.31 -7.14 -7.85
C ALA A 42 -0.61 -8.37 -7.81
N ASP A 43 -0.45 -9.25 -6.82
CA ASP A 43 -1.15 -10.56 -6.72
C ASP A 43 -0.92 -11.51 -7.92
N TYR A 44 0.32 -11.55 -8.41
CA TYR A 44 0.75 -12.53 -9.43
C TYR A 44 0.80 -13.95 -8.83
N PRO A 45 0.41 -15.01 -9.57
CA PRO A 45 0.00 -15.06 -10.98
C PRO A 45 -1.50 -14.85 -11.24
N TYR A 46 -2.29 -14.54 -10.21
CA TYR A 46 -3.74 -14.43 -10.33
C TYR A 46 -4.17 -13.16 -11.07
N VAL A 47 -3.40 -12.07 -10.94
CA VAL A 47 -3.58 -10.84 -11.70
C VAL A 47 -2.31 -10.55 -12.53
N PRO A 48 -2.43 -10.22 -13.82
CA PRO A 48 -1.27 -9.83 -14.63
C PRO A 48 -0.59 -8.57 -14.10
N ASN A 49 0.72 -8.41 -14.35
CA ASN A 49 1.47 -7.25 -13.89
C ASN A 49 1.13 -5.94 -14.65
N ALA A 50 0.59 -6.01 -15.87
CA ALA A 50 0.37 -4.81 -16.69
C ALA A 50 -0.62 -3.80 -16.06
N PRO A 51 -1.81 -4.22 -15.56
CA PRO A 51 -2.71 -3.33 -14.82
C PRO A 51 -2.07 -2.73 -13.56
N SER A 52 -1.28 -3.52 -12.82
CA SER A 52 -0.64 -3.08 -11.58
C SER A 52 0.37 -1.96 -11.85
N ARG A 53 1.18 -2.12 -12.91
CA ARG A 53 2.14 -1.09 -13.33
C ARG A 53 1.45 0.15 -13.88
N ALA A 54 0.40 -0.02 -14.69
CA ALA A 54 -0.36 1.10 -15.22
C ALA A 54 -1.00 1.95 -14.11
N PHE A 55 -1.50 1.31 -13.06
CA PHE A 55 -2.05 1.99 -11.90
C PHE A 55 -1.00 2.85 -11.19
N LEU A 56 0.16 2.27 -10.82
CA LEU A 56 1.24 3.02 -10.17
C LEU A 56 1.68 4.22 -11.00
N ASN A 57 1.92 4.02 -12.30
CA ASN A 57 2.35 5.09 -13.20
C ASN A 57 1.29 6.20 -13.36
N GLY A 58 0.01 5.87 -13.19
CA GLY A 58 -1.10 6.81 -13.33
C GLY A 58 -1.42 7.61 -12.06
N LEU A 59 -0.86 7.26 -10.91
CA LEU A 59 -1.14 7.92 -9.64
C LEU A 59 -0.69 9.38 -9.68
N GLN A 60 -1.64 10.29 -9.50
CA GLN A 60 -1.38 11.72 -9.32
C GLN A 60 -1.21 12.01 -7.82
N ILE A 61 -0.04 11.67 -7.28
CA ILE A 61 0.38 11.91 -5.89
C ILE A 61 1.81 12.48 -5.88
N ALA A 62 2.29 12.93 -4.71
CA ALA A 62 3.66 13.43 -4.61
C ALA A 62 4.67 12.32 -4.96
N PRO A 63 5.79 12.64 -5.65
CA PRO A 63 6.80 11.64 -6.02
C PRO A 63 7.30 10.82 -4.81
N ALA A 64 7.54 11.46 -3.68
CA ALA A 64 7.97 10.78 -2.45
C ALA A 64 6.94 9.75 -1.95
N ASP A 65 5.64 10.03 -2.07
CA ASP A 65 4.59 9.08 -1.69
C ASP A 65 4.49 7.92 -2.69
N SER A 66 4.71 8.22 -3.98
CA SER A 66 4.77 7.20 -5.03
C SER A 66 5.93 6.23 -4.81
N ASP A 67 7.12 6.74 -4.50
CA ASP A 67 8.32 5.94 -4.24
C ASP A 67 8.14 5.05 -3.00
N LYS A 68 7.58 5.62 -1.91
CA LYS A 68 7.25 4.84 -0.70
C LYS A 68 6.30 3.69 -0.99
N LEU A 69 5.20 3.96 -1.69
CA LEU A 69 4.19 2.95 -2.03
C LEU A 69 4.76 1.88 -2.97
N ALA A 70 5.54 2.29 -3.98
CA ALA A 70 6.05 1.41 -5.01
C ALA A 70 7.13 0.45 -4.48
N TYR A 71 7.99 0.90 -3.57
CA TYR A 71 9.07 0.07 -3.02
C TYR A 71 9.56 0.49 -1.63
N GLY A 72 9.63 1.78 -1.30
CA GLY A 72 10.35 2.27 -0.13
C GLY A 72 9.86 1.71 1.22
N ASP A 73 8.55 1.60 1.40
CA ASP A 73 7.99 1.05 2.65
C ASP A 73 8.18 -0.47 2.72
N ALA A 74 8.19 -1.16 1.58
CA ALA A 74 8.49 -2.59 1.52
C ALA A 74 9.96 -2.85 1.86
N ASP A 75 10.87 -2.03 1.32
CA ASP A 75 12.31 -2.09 1.63
C ASP A 75 12.57 -1.93 3.12
N MET A 76 11.95 -0.92 3.76
CA MET A 76 12.07 -0.69 5.20
C MET A 76 11.46 -1.85 6.01
N MET A 77 10.26 -2.31 5.64
CA MET A 77 9.54 -3.35 6.39
C MET A 77 10.24 -4.71 6.30
N LEU A 78 10.74 -5.06 5.12
CA LEU A 78 11.39 -6.33 4.82
C LEU A 78 12.91 -6.30 5.01
N LYS A 79 13.49 -5.13 5.30
CA LYS A 79 14.93 -4.91 5.50
C LYS A 79 15.76 -5.30 4.27
N LEU A 80 15.35 -4.82 3.11
CA LEU A 80 15.98 -5.15 1.83
C LEU A 80 17.20 -4.28 1.51
N VAL A 81 17.28 -3.08 2.11
CA VAL A 81 18.37 -2.10 2.00
C VAL A 81 18.66 -1.45 3.35
#